data_AF-A0A523TVV0-F1
#
_entry.id   AF-A0A523TVV0-F1
#
_cell.length_a   1.000
_cell.length_b   1.000
_cell.length_c   1.000
_cell.angle_alpha   90.00
_cell.angle_beta   90.00
_cell.angle_gamma   90.00
#
_symmetry.space_group_name_H-M   'P 1'
#
loop_
_entity.id
_entity.type
_entity.pdbx_description
1 polymer ?
#
loop_
_entity_poly.entity_id
_entity_poly.type
_entity_poly.pdbx_seq_one_letter_code
_entity_poly.pdbx_strand_id
1 'polypeptide(L)'
;MLSRPDVDPNQIGGLGFSPGWQITIRAAAENNAIKAVSAEDPSPAVLVDHPMPRGFSLHKLFIYPGLWLGEYLQSAASGVAPAAGIQGSISKIARRPILLISSERGRGPDLIRAYYDAA
;
A
#
# COMPACT_ATOMS: atom_id res chain seq x y z
N MET A 1 -19.08 -2.55 -12.57
CA MET A 1 -18.50 -1.58 -13.53
C MET A 1 -18.45 -2.13 -14.95
N LEU A 2 -17.88 -3.32 -15.17
CA LEU A 2 -17.69 -3.86 -16.54
C LEU A 2 -18.97 -4.07 -17.37
N SER A 3 -20.14 -4.24 -16.73
CA SER A 3 -21.43 -4.40 -17.41
C SER A 3 -22.23 -3.10 -17.55
N ARG A 4 -21.68 -1.95 -17.10
CA ARG A 4 -22.36 -0.65 -17.17
C ARG A 4 -22.17 -0.05 -18.57
N PRO A 5 -23.25 0.33 -19.28
CA PRO A 5 -23.14 0.83 -20.66
C PRO A 5 -22.48 2.22 -20.75
N ASP A 6 -22.44 2.96 -19.64
CA ASP A 6 -21.84 4.29 -19.49
C ASP A 6 -20.37 4.25 -19.04
N VAL A 7 -19.78 3.06 -18.89
CA VAL A 7 -18.39 2.88 -18.45
C VAL A 7 -17.59 2.20 -19.56
N ASP A 8 -16.52 2.85 -20.02
CA ASP A 8 -15.55 2.19 -20.89
C ASP A 8 -14.73 1.18 -20.06
N PRO A 9 -14.84 -0.13 -20.31
CA PRO A 9 -14.11 -1.16 -19.56
C PRO A 9 -12.58 -1.06 -19.73
N ASN A 10 -12.10 -0.32 -20.73
CA ASN A 10 -10.68 -0.11 -20.98
C ASN A 10 -10.12 1.15 -20.32
N GLN A 11 -10.93 1.92 -19.57
CA GLN A 11 -10.52 3.18 -18.94
C GLN A 11 -10.86 3.26 -17.44
N ILE A 12 -11.00 2.12 -16.77
CA ILE A 12 -11.28 2.08 -15.33
C ILE A 12 -10.00 2.37 -14.54
N GLY A 13 -10.00 3.47 -13.78
CA GLY A 13 -8.97 3.80 -12.81
C GLY A 13 -9.43 3.61 -11.36
N GLY A 14 -8.49 3.51 -10.43
CA GLY A 14 -8.74 3.47 -8.99
C GLY A 14 -8.12 4.65 -8.28
N LEU A 15 -8.87 5.28 -7.36
CA LEU A 15 -8.35 6.28 -6.42
C LEU A 15 -8.46 5.70 -5.01
N GLY A 16 -7.40 5.84 -4.21
CA GLY A 16 -7.43 5.46 -2.79
C GLY A 16 -6.86 6.56 -1.90
N PHE A 17 -7.57 6.83 -0.80
CA PHE A 17 -7.27 7.84 0.21
C PHE A 17 -7.13 7.16 1.58
N SER A 18 -6.14 7.55 2.38
CA SER A 18 -5.91 6.99 3.72
C SER A 18 -5.83 5.44 3.67
N PRO A 19 -6.50 4.55 4.43
CA PRO A 19 -6.30 3.10 4.23
C PRO A 19 -6.75 2.62 2.82
N GLY A 20 -7.55 3.43 2.12
CA GLY A 20 -8.04 3.14 0.78
C GLY A 20 -6.93 3.02 -0.28
N TRP A 21 -5.78 3.70 -0.13
CA TRP A 21 -4.69 3.58 -1.11
C TRP A 21 -4.17 2.13 -1.21
N GLN A 22 -4.11 1.41 -0.08
CA GLN A 22 -3.66 0.01 -0.03
C GLN A 22 -4.66 -0.90 -0.70
N ILE A 23 -5.95 -0.68 -0.44
CA ILE A 23 -7.05 -1.43 -1.02
C ILE A 23 -7.00 -1.28 -2.54
N THR A 24 -6.87 -0.04 -3.03
CA THR A 24 -6.85 0.24 -4.47
C THR A 24 -5.64 -0.37 -5.18
N ILE A 25 -4.43 -0.27 -4.60
CA ILE A 25 -3.23 -0.89 -5.15
C ILE A 25 -3.34 -2.42 -5.20
N ARG A 26 -3.84 -3.05 -4.12
CA ARG A 26 -4.02 -4.51 -4.08
C ARG A 26 -5.10 -4.98 -5.06
N ALA A 27 -6.21 -4.26 -5.15
CA ALA A 27 -7.25 -4.54 -6.13
C ALA A 27 -6.69 -4.45 -7.56
N ALA A 28 -5.87 -3.45 -7.87
CA ALA A 28 -5.21 -3.34 -9.17
C ALA A 28 -4.23 -4.50 -9.41
N ALA A 29 -3.49 -4.93 -8.39
CA ALA A 29 -2.55 -6.06 -8.48
C ALA A 29 -3.25 -7.40 -8.79
N GLU A 30 -4.51 -7.55 -8.38
CA GLU A 30 -5.30 -8.77 -8.60
C GLU A 30 -6.26 -8.66 -9.79
N ASN A 31 -6.58 -7.45 -10.25
CA ASN A 31 -7.57 -7.21 -11.30
C ASN A 31 -7.04 -6.34 -12.44
N ASN A 32 -6.90 -6.95 -13.62
CA ASN A 32 -6.44 -6.29 -14.85
C ASN A 32 -7.47 -5.32 -15.46
N ALA A 33 -8.69 -5.25 -14.95
CA ALA A 33 -9.66 -4.24 -15.33
C ALA A 33 -9.23 -2.83 -14.86
N ILE A 34 -8.48 -2.73 -13.76
CA ILE A 34 -7.97 -1.45 -13.25
C ILE A 34 -6.70 -1.09 -14.01
N LYS A 35 -6.79 -0.01 -14.79
CA LYS A 35 -5.78 0.44 -15.75
C LYS A 35 -4.81 1.46 -15.20
N ALA A 36 -5.22 2.24 -14.21
CA ALA A 36 -4.42 3.26 -13.57
C ALA A 36 -4.80 3.39 -12.10
N VAL A 37 -3.85 3.82 -11.26
CA VAL A 37 -4.05 3.96 -9.82
C VAL A 37 -3.54 5.30 -9.32
N SER A 38 -4.30 5.96 -8.46
CA SER A 38 -3.86 7.11 -7.68
C SER A 38 -3.93 6.76 -6.20
N ALA A 39 -2.80 6.89 -5.50
CA ALA A 39 -2.64 6.59 -4.09
C ALA A 39 -2.30 7.89 -3.34
N GLU A 40 -3.21 8.32 -2.49
CA GLU A 40 -3.06 9.51 -1.67
C GLU A 40 -2.64 9.15 -0.23
N ASP A 41 -1.63 9.88 0.24
CA ASP A 41 -0.92 9.74 1.51
C ASP A 41 -0.52 8.29 1.84
N PRO A 42 0.24 7.61 0.94
CA PRO A 42 0.59 6.22 1.17
C PRO A 42 1.55 6.09 2.35
N SER A 43 1.28 5.09 3.18
CA SER A 43 1.92 4.84 4.47
C SER A 43 2.34 3.36 4.58
N PRO A 44 2.97 2.89 5.66
CA PRO A 44 3.10 1.45 5.86
C PRO A 44 1.74 0.78 6.12
N ALA A 45 1.46 -0.37 5.50
CA ALA A 45 0.23 -1.15 5.72
C ALA A 45 0.40 -2.24 6.77
N VAL A 46 1.53 -2.94 6.66
CA VAL A 46 1.91 -4.08 7.49
C VAL A 46 3.32 -3.90 8.00
N LEU A 47 3.74 -4.69 8.99
CA LEU A 47 5.05 -4.53 9.62
C LEU A 47 6.20 -4.50 8.60
N VAL A 48 6.11 -5.34 7.56
CA VAL A 48 7.13 -5.45 6.51
C VAL A 48 7.23 -4.20 5.62
N ASP A 49 6.22 -3.32 5.59
CA ASP A 49 6.28 -2.06 4.84
C ASP A 49 7.05 -0.96 5.58
N HIS A 50 7.31 -1.16 6.87
CA HIS A 50 8.08 -0.19 7.64
C HIS A 50 9.56 -0.22 7.19
N PRO A 51 10.17 0.94 6.93
CA PRO A 51 11.57 1.00 6.54
C PRO A 51 12.45 0.41 7.64
N MET A 52 13.31 -0.53 7.26
CA MET A 52 14.17 -1.23 8.19
C MET A 52 15.01 -0.21 8.99
N PRO A 53 15.05 -0.34 10.32
CA PRO A 53 15.65 0.69 11.14
C PRO A 53 17.16 0.79 10.91
N ARG A 54 17.61 1.90 10.30
CA ARG A 54 19.05 2.24 10.28
C ARG A 54 19.50 2.62 11.69
N GLY A 55 20.50 1.92 12.21
CA GLY A 55 21.09 2.16 13.53
C GLY A 55 20.24 1.69 14.72
N PHE A 56 20.91 1.47 15.86
CA PHE A 56 20.29 1.08 17.12
C PHE A 56 19.47 2.22 17.74
N SER A 57 18.28 1.93 18.23
CA SER A 57 17.44 2.89 18.94
C SER A 57 16.52 2.15 19.91
N LEU A 58 16.60 2.52 21.19
CA LEU A 58 15.75 1.96 22.25
C LEU A 58 14.27 2.13 21.95
N HIS A 59 13.87 3.27 21.40
CA HIS A 59 12.48 3.52 20.99
C HIS A 59 12.00 2.51 19.93
N LYS A 60 12.87 2.17 18.97
CA LYS A 60 12.55 1.19 17.93
C LYS A 60 12.45 -0.23 18.50
N LEU A 61 13.24 -0.56 19.52
CA LEU A 61 13.19 -1.86 20.20
C LEU A 61 11.82 -2.12 20.85
N PHE A 62 11.09 -1.06 21.24
CA PHE A 62 9.73 -1.19 21.78
C PHE A 62 8.64 -1.10 20.71
N ILE A 63 8.80 -0.26 19.68
CA ILE A 63 7.77 -0.07 18.65
C ILE A 63 7.59 -1.31 17.78
N TYR A 64 8.66 -1.91 17.23
CA TYR A 64 8.53 -3.00 16.27
C TYR A 64 7.86 -4.25 16.86
N PRO A 65 8.21 -4.70 18.08
CA PRO A 65 7.47 -5.79 18.74
C PRO A 65 5.99 -5.42 19.00
N GLY A 66 5.70 -4.16 19.34
CA GLY A 66 4.33 -3.69 19.52
C GLY A 66 3.51 -3.73 18.23
N LEU A 67 4.08 -3.30 17.11
CA LEU A 67 3.44 -3.40 15.79
C LEU A 67 3.23 -4.85 15.37
N TRP A 68 4.24 -5.71 15.55
CA TRP A 68 4.15 -7.14 15.30
C TRP A 68 3.02 -7.79 16.12
N LEU A 69 2.95 -7.48 17.42
CA LEU A 69 1.90 -7.99 18.29
C LEU A 69 0.52 -7.48 17.87
N GLY A 70 0.41 -6.20 17.50
CA GLY A 70 -0.84 -5.62 17.00
C GLY A 70 -1.35 -6.31 15.73
N GLU A 71 -0.46 -6.54 14.77
CA GLU A 71 -0.76 -7.26 13.52
C GLU A 71 -1.17 -8.72 13.80
N TYR A 72 -0.47 -9.41 14.70
CA TYR A 72 -0.82 -10.76 15.14
C TYR A 72 -2.21 -10.81 15.79
N LEU A 73 -2.49 -9.89 16.72
CA LEU A 73 -3.79 -9.81 17.40
C LEU A 73 -4.92 -9.50 16.42
N GLN A 74 -4.68 -8.60 15.46
CA GLN A 74 -5.65 -8.28 14.41
C GLN A 74 -5.94 -9.51 13.54
N SER A 75 -4.90 -10.27 13.17
CA SER A 75 -5.06 -11.50 12.40
C SER A 75 -5.81 -12.58 13.19
N ALA A 76 -5.45 -12.80 14.46
CA ALA A 76 -6.12 -13.74 15.33
C ALA A 76 -7.61 -13.38 15.58
N ALA A 77 -7.90 -12.09 15.77
CA ALA A 77 -9.26 -11.62 16.02
C ALA A 77 -10.16 -11.66 14.76
N SER A 78 -9.59 -11.40 13.58
CA SER A 78 -10.33 -11.37 12.31
C SER A 78 -10.36 -12.71 11.59
N GLY A 79 -9.46 -13.64 11.92
CA GLY A 79 -9.22 -14.86 11.15
C GLY A 79 -8.59 -14.63 9.78
N VAL A 80 -8.19 -13.39 9.47
CA VAL A 80 -7.58 -13.00 8.19
C VAL A 80 -6.07 -12.96 8.35
N ALA A 81 -5.34 -13.65 7.47
CA ALA A 81 -3.88 -13.61 7.48
C ALA A 81 -3.37 -12.19 7.22
N PRO A 82 -2.22 -11.80 7.81
CA PRO A 82 -1.63 -10.49 7.54
C PRO A 82 -1.39 -10.30 6.04
N ALA A 83 -1.64 -9.08 5.56
CA ALA A 83 -1.51 -8.79 4.15
C ALA A 83 -0.03 -8.85 3.72
N ALA A 84 0.27 -9.32 2.50
CA ALA A 84 1.63 -9.25 1.97
C ALA A 84 2.12 -7.79 1.87
N GLY A 85 3.42 -7.54 1.97
CA GLY A 85 3.96 -6.18 1.81
C GLY A 85 3.52 -5.49 0.53
N ILE A 86 3.21 -4.20 0.63
CA ILE A 86 2.56 -3.45 -0.45
C ILE A 86 3.44 -3.25 -1.67
N GLN A 87 4.77 -3.22 -1.49
CA GLN A 87 5.73 -3.16 -2.59
C GLN A 87 5.55 -4.31 -3.58
N GLY A 88 5.25 -5.52 -3.09
CA GLY A 88 4.97 -6.67 -3.95
C GLY A 88 3.71 -6.47 -4.81
N SER A 89 2.70 -5.75 -4.31
CA SER A 89 1.52 -5.38 -5.10
C SER A 89 1.83 -4.28 -6.11
N ILE A 90 2.65 -3.29 -5.74
CA ILE A 90 3.11 -2.22 -6.65
C ILE A 90 3.89 -2.84 -7.82
N SER A 91 4.83 -3.74 -7.57
CA SER A 91 5.60 -4.38 -8.64
C SER A 91 4.76 -5.21 -9.62
N LYS A 92 3.62 -5.76 -9.18
CA LYS A 92 2.66 -6.44 -10.07
C LYS A 92 1.95 -5.48 -11.03
N ILE A 93 1.91 -4.19 -10.71
CA ILE A 93 1.24 -3.16 -11.50
C ILE A 93 2.21 -2.12 -12.10
N ALA A 94 3.52 -2.34 -11.97
CA ALA A 94 4.60 -1.48 -12.45
C ALA A 94 4.41 -0.90 -13.87
N ARG A 95 3.90 -1.72 -14.79
CA ARG A 95 3.67 -1.31 -16.19
C ARG A 95 2.40 -0.48 -16.42
N ARG A 96 1.65 -0.15 -15.36
CA ARG A 96 0.43 0.65 -15.40
C ARG A 96 0.70 2.01 -14.78
N PRO A 97 0.02 3.09 -15.21
CA PRO A 97 0.16 4.40 -14.59
C PRO A 97 -0.18 4.37 -13.09
N ILE A 98 0.77 4.83 -12.26
CA ILE A 98 0.60 5.00 -10.82
C ILE A 98 0.94 6.45 -10.46
N LEU A 99 0.02 7.12 -9.78
CA LEU A 99 0.24 8.43 -9.19
C LEU A 99 0.34 8.29 -7.68
N LEU A 100 1.49 8.62 -7.10
CA LEU A 100 1.72 8.66 -5.66
C LEU A 100 1.66 10.12 -5.18
N ILE A 101 0.74 10.42 -4.29
CA ILE A 101 0.53 11.77 -3.75
C ILE A 101 0.87 11.74 -2.27
N SER A 102 1.78 12.59 -1.82
CA SER A 102 2.15 12.71 -0.41
C SER A 102 2.30 14.18 -0.03
N SER A 103 1.99 14.50 1.22
CA SER A 103 2.28 15.83 1.78
C SER A 103 3.77 15.91 2.16
N GLU A 104 4.39 17.09 2.02
CA GLU A 104 5.84 17.28 2.29
C GLU A 104 6.27 17.07 3.76
N ARG A 105 5.36 16.75 4.68
CA ARG A 105 5.67 16.61 6.12
C ARG A 105 5.82 15.15 6.54
N GLY A 106 6.92 14.82 7.22
CA GLY A 106 7.11 13.54 7.92
C GLY A 106 7.97 12.51 7.19
N ARG A 107 7.68 11.20 7.36
CA ARG A 107 8.41 10.08 6.72
C ARG A 107 8.03 9.86 5.24
N GLY A 108 7.17 10.72 4.68
CA GLY A 108 6.63 10.62 3.33
C GLY A 108 7.68 10.46 2.23
N PRO A 109 8.76 11.25 2.16
CA PRO A 109 9.67 11.23 1.01
C PRO A 109 10.42 9.91 0.80
N ASP A 110 10.95 9.30 1.87
CA ASP A 110 11.72 8.04 1.76
C ASP A 110 10.81 6.85 1.42
N LEU A 111 9.61 6.83 1.99
CA LEU A 111 8.62 5.78 1.73
C LEU A 111 8.06 5.88 0.31
N ILE A 112 7.74 7.09 -0.14
CA ILE A 112 7.28 7.36 -1.50
C ILE A 112 8.34 6.97 -2.52
N ARG A 113 9.62 7.27 -2.27
CA ARG A 113 10.72 6.82 -3.13
C ARG A 113 10.78 5.31 -3.20
N ALA A 114 10.69 4.61 -2.07
CA ALA A 114 10.68 3.15 -2.07
C ALA A 114 9.49 2.54 -2.84
N TYR A 115 8.33 3.20 -2.81
CA TYR A 115 7.17 2.81 -3.61
C TYR A 115 7.31 3.15 -5.09
N TYR A 116 7.93 4.29 -5.41
CA TYR A 116 8.26 4.68 -6.77
C TYR A 116 9.27 3.72 -7.40
N ASP A 117 10.32 3.34 -6.67
CA ASP A 117 11.35 2.41 -7.15
C ASP A 117 10.81 0.98 -7.36
N ALA A 118 9.70 0.63 -6.70
CA ALA A 118 9.02 -0.65 -6.86
C ALA A 118 8.01 -0.68 -8.02
N ALA A 119 7.64 0.49 -8.55
CA ALA A 119 6.76 0.69 -9.71
C ALA A 119 7.55 0.68 -11.03
#